data_AF-A0A2A9DQJ3-F1
#
_entry.id   AF-A0A2A9DQJ3-F1
#
_cell.length_a   1.000
_cell.length_b   1.000
_cell.length_c   1.000
_cell.angle_alpha   90.00
_cell.angle_beta   90.00
_cell.angle_gamma   90.00
#
_symmetry.space_group_name_H-M   'P 1'
#
loop_
_entity.id
_entity.type
_entity.pdbx_description
1 polymer ?
#
loop_
_entity_poly.entity_id
_entity_poly.type
_entity_poly.pdbx_seq_one_letter_code
_entity_poly.pdbx_strand_id
1 'polypeptide(L)'
;MSNTLQPTHAKDMAIRVYQAFAVDTLSPTEILAAAAVAPKGSQDPVDQALVGSLKANRPDLTPEYVDAAHFELATPERRYSVAHTDTADIIRGDMDSVVEASVSNRAQRALLRKNARAMHKLGWRCLGVAVAEKDLLGNVGDMRLQGFVALAPVSAGKLAADVNDNPSDWVRVELWPAALRWQHWINLFLIILLTLTGYYIMDPFFGQQPGQDTGYLMGWIRFAHIASGFAWIVLALWRVWLLCVSKQRQNQWRSLWPIYSKEDAKNILRTAQHYLFLGKEEPPLYIGHNGLQQISYSGIYGLCILQIISGMALYALAKPATWYWDIVRLPVDWFGVPWVRLGHALIMFIIWVFVVIHVYLVIRADSVEKYSGLSAMLNGGLWLHRGGNPVDGPRIG
;
A
#
# COMPACT_ATOMS: atom_id res chain seq x y z
N MET A 1 -17.80 -54.80 -31.46
CA MET A 1 -17.28 -53.97 -30.34
C MET A 1 -16.66 -52.71 -30.92
N SER A 2 -17.49 -51.72 -31.28
CA SER A 2 -17.04 -50.41 -31.74
C SER A 2 -17.28 -49.43 -30.61
N ASN A 3 -16.23 -49.11 -29.86
CA ASN A 3 -16.30 -48.12 -28.79
C ASN A 3 -16.08 -46.73 -29.42
N THR A 4 -17.18 -46.00 -29.61
CA THR A 4 -17.18 -44.59 -29.99
C THR A 4 -16.61 -43.77 -28.83
N LEU A 5 -15.40 -43.25 -29.01
CA LEU A 5 -14.81 -42.24 -28.13
C LEU A 5 -15.69 -40.98 -28.21
N GLN A 6 -16.50 -40.76 -27.18
CA GLN A 6 -17.13 -39.46 -26.92
C GLN A 6 -16.04 -38.41 -26.70
N PRO A 7 -16.15 -37.20 -27.29
CA PRO A 7 -15.21 -36.13 -27.01
C PRO A 7 -15.39 -35.69 -25.56
N THR A 8 -14.36 -35.92 -24.75
CA THR A 8 -14.26 -35.46 -23.37
C THR A 8 -14.40 -33.94 -23.34
N HIS A 9 -15.41 -33.45 -22.62
CA HIS A 9 -15.70 -32.05 -22.34
C HIS A 9 -14.46 -31.13 -22.37
N ALA A 10 -14.31 -30.35 -23.43
CA ALA A 10 -13.56 -29.10 -23.36
C ALA A 10 -14.32 -28.23 -22.36
N LYS A 11 -13.80 -28.12 -21.12
CA LYS A 11 -14.29 -27.14 -20.15
C LYS A 11 -14.30 -25.78 -20.84
N ASP A 12 -15.41 -25.05 -20.83
CA ASP A 12 -15.47 -23.68 -21.37
C ASP A 12 -14.34 -22.84 -20.76
N MET A 13 -13.32 -22.55 -21.57
CA MET A 13 -12.18 -21.72 -21.19
C MET A 13 -12.42 -20.32 -21.75
N ALA A 14 -12.37 -19.32 -20.88
CA ALA A 14 -12.40 -17.91 -21.22
C ALA A 14 -11.00 -17.29 -21.02
N ILE A 15 -10.72 -16.18 -21.68
CA ILE A 15 -9.48 -15.43 -21.46
C ILE A 15 -9.75 -14.34 -20.43
N ARG A 16 -8.88 -14.25 -19.42
CA ARG A 16 -8.89 -13.17 -18.43
C ARG A 16 -7.72 -12.23 -18.66
N VAL A 17 -8.01 -10.93 -18.65
CA VAL A 17 -7.01 -9.86 -18.56
C VAL A 17 -6.67 -9.64 -17.10
N TYR A 18 -5.39 -9.74 -16.73
CA TYR A 18 -4.93 -9.57 -15.36
C TYR A 18 -4.40 -8.17 -15.10
N GLN A 19 -3.50 -7.69 -15.97
CA GLN A 19 -2.79 -6.44 -15.74
C GLN A 19 -2.27 -5.87 -17.05
N ALA A 20 -2.28 -4.55 -17.19
CA ALA A 20 -1.52 -3.84 -18.21
C ALA A 20 -0.29 -3.18 -17.58
N PHE A 21 0.83 -3.18 -18.30
CA PHE A 21 2.09 -2.60 -17.85
C PHE A 21 2.60 -1.59 -18.88
N ALA A 22 2.82 -0.36 -18.44
CA ALA A 22 3.33 0.75 -19.25
C ALA A 22 4.84 0.92 -19.15
N VAL A 23 5.46 1.29 -20.27
CA VAL A 23 6.91 1.48 -20.41
C VAL A 23 7.28 2.86 -20.95
N ASP A 24 6.38 3.51 -21.68
CA ASP A 24 6.62 4.81 -22.32
C ASP A 24 5.56 5.85 -21.92
N THR A 25 4.86 6.45 -22.88
CA THR A 25 3.96 7.59 -22.65
C THR A 25 2.56 7.18 -22.19
N LEU A 26 2.02 6.09 -22.76
CA LEU A 26 0.66 5.65 -22.44
C LEU A 26 0.56 5.07 -21.02
N SER A 27 -0.52 5.39 -20.33
CA SER A 27 -0.91 4.76 -19.08
C SER A 27 -1.33 3.29 -19.30
N PRO A 28 -1.31 2.43 -18.25
CA PRO A 28 -1.80 1.06 -18.37
C PRO A 28 -3.22 0.95 -18.94
N THR A 29 -4.07 1.93 -18.62
CA THR A 29 -5.45 1.98 -19.12
C THR A 29 -5.52 2.35 -20.59
N GLU A 30 -4.72 3.32 -21.04
CA GLU A 30 -4.61 3.66 -22.47
C GLU A 30 -3.98 2.52 -23.27
N ILE A 31 -3.05 1.76 -22.68
CA ILE A 31 -2.52 0.53 -23.28
C ILE A 31 -3.61 -0.53 -23.39
N LEU A 32 -4.45 -0.70 -22.36
CA LEU A 32 -5.59 -1.61 -22.42
C LEU A 32 -6.60 -1.17 -23.49
N ALA A 33 -6.86 0.14 -23.60
CA ALA A 33 -7.74 0.69 -24.63
C ALA A 33 -7.17 0.45 -26.03
N ALA A 34 -5.89 0.74 -26.25
CA ALA A 34 -5.19 0.46 -27.51
C ALA A 34 -5.20 -1.05 -27.83
N ALA A 35 -4.96 -1.91 -26.83
CA ALA A 35 -5.04 -3.35 -27.01
C ALA A 35 -6.46 -3.84 -27.29
N ALA A 36 -7.50 -3.16 -26.82
CA ALA A 36 -8.89 -3.54 -27.00
C ALA A 36 -9.48 -3.12 -28.36
N VAL A 37 -8.72 -2.38 -29.18
CA VAL A 37 -9.14 -2.03 -30.55
C VAL A 37 -9.29 -3.31 -31.38
N ALA A 38 -10.51 -3.58 -31.81
CA ALA A 38 -10.88 -4.82 -32.48
C ALA A 38 -11.88 -4.56 -33.61
N PRO A 39 -11.98 -5.47 -34.60
CA PRO A 39 -12.95 -5.34 -35.66
C PRO A 39 -14.39 -5.45 -35.12
N LYS A 40 -15.32 -4.70 -35.70
CA LYS A 40 -16.75 -4.76 -35.34
C LYS A 40 -17.26 -6.20 -35.46
N GLY A 41 -17.76 -6.75 -34.35
CA GLY A 41 -18.29 -8.11 -34.30
C GLY A 41 -17.25 -9.23 -34.21
N SER A 42 -16.01 -8.94 -33.79
CA SER A 42 -14.98 -9.97 -33.58
C SER A 42 -15.45 -11.08 -32.62
N GLN A 43 -15.23 -12.33 -33.05
CA GLN A 43 -15.47 -13.54 -32.25
C GLN A 43 -14.19 -14.10 -31.61
N ASP A 44 -13.07 -13.37 -31.71
CA ASP A 44 -11.82 -13.79 -31.07
C ASP A 44 -11.95 -13.68 -29.54
N PRO A 45 -11.67 -14.77 -28.78
CA PRO A 45 -11.73 -14.74 -27.32
C PRO A 45 -10.78 -13.71 -26.68
N VAL A 46 -9.67 -13.36 -27.34
CA VAL A 46 -8.73 -12.32 -26.87
C VAL A 46 -9.38 -10.94 -27.00
N ASP A 47 -10.05 -10.66 -28.12
CA ASP A 47 -10.73 -9.39 -28.37
C ASP A 47 -11.89 -9.20 -27.40
N GLN A 48 -12.70 -10.23 -27.21
CA GLN A 48 -13.80 -10.20 -26.26
C GLN A 48 -13.31 -9.99 -24.83
N ALA A 49 -12.20 -10.60 -24.45
CA ALA A 49 -11.60 -10.42 -23.13
C ALA A 49 -11.03 -9.01 -22.93
N LEU A 50 -10.36 -8.44 -23.94
CA LEU A 50 -9.79 -7.09 -23.88
C LEU A 50 -10.89 -6.02 -23.81
N VAL A 51 -11.88 -6.11 -24.69
CA VAL A 51 -13.06 -5.21 -24.69
C VAL A 51 -13.87 -5.36 -23.41
N GLY A 52 -14.10 -6.60 -22.95
CA GLY A 52 -14.81 -6.86 -21.69
C GLY A 52 -14.08 -6.31 -20.48
N SER A 53 -12.75 -6.47 -20.43
CA SER A 53 -11.89 -5.89 -19.40
C SER A 53 -11.90 -4.36 -19.44
N LEU A 54 -11.82 -3.75 -20.64
CA LEU A 54 -11.89 -2.30 -20.78
C LEU A 54 -13.23 -1.76 -20.24
N LYS A 55 -14.36 -2.33 -20.65
CA LYS A 55 -15.69 -1.91 -20.16
C LYS A 55 -15.83 -2.08 -18.64
N ALA A 56 -15.26 -3.14 -18.08
CA ALA A 56 -15.29 -3.39 -16.65
C ALA A 56 -14.36 -2.47 -15.84
N ASN A 57 -13.23 -2.06 -16.43
CA ASN A 57 -12.23 -1.21 -15.76
C ASN A 57 -12.47 0.28 -15.98
N ARG A 58 -13.10 0.67 -17.10
CA ARG A 58 -13.34 2.04 -17.54
C ARG A 58 -14.68 2.14 -18.27
N PRO A 59 -15.80 2.18 -17.53
CA PRO A 59 -17.12 2.35 -18.14
C PRO A 59 -17.28 3.72 -18.83
N ASP A 60 -16.41 4.68 -18.52
CA ASP A 60 -16.33 6.00 -19.14
C ASP A 60 -15.69 5.99 -20.54
N LEU A 61 -14.90 4.96 -20.87
CA LEU A 61 -14.27 4.83 -22.18
C LEU A 61 -15.09 3.90 -23.08
N THR A 62 -15.49 4.41 -24.24
CA THR A 62 -16.11 3.59 -25.28
C THR A 62 -15.02 2.83 -26.05
N PRO A 63 -15.07 1.49 -26.14
CA PRO A 63 -14.14 0.74 -26.96
C PRO A 63 -14.22 1.20 -28.41
N GLU A 64 -13.06 1.47 -29.00
CA GLU A 64 -12.95 1.84 -30.39
C GLU A 64 -13.04 0.59 -31.27
N TYR A 65 -13.92 0.60 -32.26
CA TYR A 65 -14.11 -0.50 -33.19
C TYR A 65 -13.74 -0.08 -34.59
N VAL A 66 -12.89 -0.88 -35.23
CA VAL A 66 -12.36 -0.62 -36.56
C VAL A 66 -13.10 -1.50 -37.58
N ASP A 67 -13.22 -1.05 -38.83
CA ASP A 67 -13.78 -1.89 -39.89
C ASP A 67 -12.77 -2.97 -40.29
N ALA A 68 -13.24 -4.15 -40.73
CA ALA A 68 -12.35 -5.28 -41.04
C ALA A 68 -11.29 -4.96 -42.11
N ALA A 69 -11.53 -3.97 -42.98
CA ALA A 69 -10.57 -3.51 -43.98
C ALA A 69 -9.36 -2.75 -43.37
N HIS A 70 -9.53 -2.20 -42.17
CA HIS A 70 -8.53 -1.41 -41.44
C HIS A 70 -7.90 -2.21 -40.28
N PHE A 71 -8.18 -3.52 -40.21
CA PHE A 71 -7.63 -4.42 -39.21
C PHE A 71 -6.90 -5.58 -39.88
N GLU A 72 -5.58 -5.58 -39.79
CA GLU A 72 -4.77 -6.65 -40.34
C GLU A 72 -4.50 -7.73 -39.28
N LEU A 73 -4.91 -8.96 -39.60
CA LEU A 73 -4.73 -10.11 -38.72
C LEU A 73 -3.25 -10.48 -38.56
N ALA A 74 -2.93 -11.13 -37.43
CA ALA A 74 -1.62 -11.71 -37.21
C ALA A 74 -1.42 -12.94 -38.10
N THR A 75 -0.24 -13.04 -38.71
CA THR A 75 0.16 -14.20 -39.52
C THR A 75 1.28 -14.99 -38.81
N PRO A 76 1.57 -16.23 -39.21
CA PRO A 76 2.66 -17.00 -38.60
C PRO A 76 4.03 -16.32 -38.69
N GLU A 77 4.24 -15.54 -39.76
CA GLU A 77 5.43 -14.73 -40.00
C GLU A 77 5.37 -13.41 -39.21
N ARG A 78 4.21 -12.74 -39.22
CA ARG A 78 3.95 -11.51 -38.48
C ARG A 78 3.06 -11.79 -37.28
N ARG A 79 3.65 -12.17 -36.15
CA ARG A 79 2.96 -12.57 -34.91
C ARG A 79 2.29 -11.41 -34.14
N TYR A 80 1.91 -10.36 -34.85
CA TYR A 80 1.16 -9.24 -34.32
C TYR A 80 0.09 -8.80 -35.33
N SER A 81 -1.02 -8.32 -34.79
CA SER A 81 -2.09 -7.67 -35.55
C SER A 81 -1.84 -6.17 -35.62
N VAL A 82 -2.36 -5.53 -36.67
CA VAL A 82 -2.27 -4.09 -36.89
C VAL A 82 -3.68 -3.54 -36.99
N ALA A 83 -3.99 -2.51 -36.20
CA ALA A 83 -5.25 -1.78 -36.26
C ALA A 83 -4.97 -0.35 -36.70
N HIS A 84 -5.60 0.08 -37.79
CA HIS A 84 -5.52 1.45 -38.26
C HIS A 84 -6.72 2.23 -37.74
N THR A 85 -6.50 3.15 -36.82
CA THR A 85 -7.53 4.07 -36.32
C THR A 85 -7.36 5.45 -36.92
N ASP A 86 -8.32 6.35 -36.69
CA ASP A 86 -8.25 7.73 -37.19
C ASP A 86 -7.10 8.50 -36.52
N THR A 87 -6.73 8.12 -35.29
CA THR A 87 -5.76 8.83 -34.44
C THR A 87 -4.40 8.17 -34.38
N ALA A 88 -4.31 6.86 -34.61
CA ALA A 88 -3.07 6.11 -34.49
C ALA A 88 -3.10 4.79 -35.28
N ASP A 89 -1.91 4.25 -35.55
CA ASP A 89 -1.74 2.84 -35.91
C ASP A 89 -1.27 2.06 -34.69
N ILE A 90 -1.98 0.99 -34.36
CA ILE A 90 -1.75 0.21 -33.15
C ILE A 90 -1.35 -1.20 -33.55
N ILE A 91 -0.24 -1.69 -33.00
CA ILE A 91 0.14 -3.10 -33.12
C ILE A 91 0.02 -3.81 -31.78
N ARG A 92 -0.57 -5.00 -31.81
CA ARG A 92 -0.68 -5.88 -30.64
C ARG A 92 -0.43 -7.33 -31.00
N GLY A 93 0.35 -8.03 -30.18
CA GLY A 93 0.76 -9.40 -30.49
C GLY A 93 1.80 -10.01 -29.57
N ASP A 94 2.53 -10.98 -30.09
CA ASP A 94 3.66 -11.58 -29.41
C ASP A 94 4.69 -10.52 -29.00
N MET A 95 5.12 -10.57 -27.75
CA MET A 95 5.94 -9.52 -27.16
C MET A 95 7.26 -9.32 -27.88
N ASP A 96 7.96 -10.40 -28.25
CA ASP A 96 9.25 -10.28 -28.92
C ASP A 96 9.08 -9.69 -30.33
N SER A 97 8.02 -10.10 -31.04
CA SER A 97 7.68 -9.60 -32.37
C SER A 97 7.29 -8.11 -32.36
N VAL A 98 6.52 -7.67 -31.35
CA VAL A 98 6.15 -6.25 -31.18
C VAL A 98 7.37 -5.40 -30.81
N VAL A 99 8.29 -5.91 -29.98
CA VAL A 99 9.53 -5.20 -29.63
C VAL A 99 10.45 -5.05 -30.84
N GLU A 100 10.47 -6.02 -31.75
CA GLU A 100 11.23 -5.96 -33.00
C GLU A 100 10.61 -4.96 -34.00
N ALA A 101 9.28 -4.89 -34.07
CA ALA A 101 8.54 -3.98 -34.93
C ALA A 101 8.43 -2.54 -34.39
N SER A 102 8.98 -2.22 -33.22
CA SER A 102 8.84 -0.92 -32.57
C SER A 102 10.16 -0.28 -32.12
N VAL A 103 10.18 1.05 -32.14
CA VAL A 103 11.24 1.88 -31.61
C VAL A 103 11.19 1.82 -30.08
N SER A 104 12.30 1.42 -29.47
CA SER A 104 12.43 1.31 -28.01
C SER A 104 13.88 1.36 -27.55
N ASN A 105 14.10 1.96 -26.38
CA ASN A 105 15.42 2.13 -25.78
C ASN A 105 15.86 0.87 -24.99
N ARG A 106 17.17 0.69 -24.79
CA ARG A 106 17.70 -0.47 -24.04
C ARG A 106 17.13 -0.60 -22.63
N ALA A 107 16.92 0.53 -21.94
CA ALA A 107 16.30 0.57 -20.60
C ALA A 107 14.84 0.10 -20.62
N GLN A 108 14.06 0.57 -21.59
CA GLN A 108 12.65 0.19 -21.79
C GLN A 108 12.53 -1.31 -22.07
N ARG A 109 13.35 -1.85 -22.99
CA ARG A 109 13.39 -3.29 -23.29
C ARG A 109 13.76 -4.14 -22.07
N ALA A 110 14.72 -3.68 -21.26
CA ALA A 110 15.13 -4.39 -20.05
C ALA A 110 14.00 -4.42 -18.99
N LEU A 111 13.30 -3.30 -18.81
CA LEU A 111 12.17 -3.18 -17.89
C LEU A 111 11.00 -4.07 -18.33
N LEU A 112 10.61 -3.99 -19.60
CA LEU A 112 9.55 -4.80 -20.21
C LEU A 112 9.83 -6.30 -20.03
N ARG A 113 11.04 -6.76 -20.41
CA ARG A 113 11.44 -8.17 -20.27
C ARG A 113 11.47 -8.63 -18.81
N LYS A 114 11.91 -7.78 -17.87
CA LYS A 114 11.93 -8.12 -16.44
C LYS A 114 10.51 -8.37 -15.92
N ASN A 115 9.57 -7.48 -16.25
CA ASN A 115 8.19 -7.59 -15.78
C ASN A 115 7.44 -8.71 -16.51
N ALA A 116 7.62 -8.86 -17.82
CA ALA A 116 7.03 -9.96 -18.58
C ALA A 116 7.50 -11.34 -18.07
N ARG A 117 8.79 -11.49 -17.69
CA ARG A 117 9.29 -12.72 -17.05
C ARG A 117 8.60 -13.01 -15.72
N ALA A 118 8.26 -11.99 -14.93
CA ALA A 118 7.53 -12.18 -13.69
C ALA A 118 6.10 -12.68 -13.96
N MET A 119 5.42 -12.12 -14.95
CA MET A 119 4.08 -12.57 -15.38
C MET A 119 4.11 -13.98 -15.97
N HIS A 120 5.12 -14.30 -16.77
CA HIS A 120 5.28 -15.64 -17.34
C HIS A 120 5.51 -16.71 -16.26
N LYS A 121 6.19 -16.39 -15.15
CA LYS A 121 6.32 -17.30 -13.99
C LYS A 121 4.98 -17.59 -13.31
N LEU A 122 4.01 -16.68 -13.42
CA LEU A 122 2.64 -16.84 -12.93
C LEU A 122 1.74 -17.59 -13.94
N GLY A 123 2.30 -17.99 -15.09
CA GLY A 123 1.55 -18.65 -16.17
C GLY A 123 0.78 -17.70 -17.07
N TRP A 124 1.06 -16.39 -17.02
CA TRP A 124 0.37 -15.39 -17.83
C TRP A 124 1.15 -15.09 -19.10
N ARG A 125 0.45 -15.02 -20.24
CA ARG A 125 0.99 -14.59 -21.53
C ARG A 125 0.92 -13.08 -21.64
N CYS A 126 2.00 -12.46 -22.14
CA CYS A 126 2.08 -11.02 -22.31
C CYS A 126 1.85 -10.66 -23.77
N LEU A 127 0.77 -9.92 -24.05
CA LEU A 127 0.48 -9.33 -25.35
C LEU A 127 1.18 -7.97 -25.42
N GLY A 128 2.22 -7.85 -26.24
CA GLY A 128 2.92 -6.58 -26.46
C GLY A 128 2.02 -5.58 -27.19
N VAL A 129 2.16 -4.29 -26.87
CA VAL A 129 1.40 -3.20 -27.49
C VAL A 129 2.36 -2.07 -27.85
N ALA A 130 2.28 -1.62 -29.11
CA ALA A 130 2.98 -0.44 -29.60
C ALA A 130 2.03 0.42 -30.42
N VAL A 131 2.27 1.73 -30.42
CA VAL A 131 1.38 2.73 -31.01
C VAL A 131 2.22 3.73 -31.79
N ALA A 132 1.76 4.07 -32.99
CA ALA A 132 2.25 5.16 -33.82
C ALA A 132 1.13 6.21 -33.95
N GLU A 133 1.32 7.39 -33.37
CA GLU A 133 0.35 8.49 -33.47
C GLU A 133 0.33 9.06 -34.90
N LYS A 134 -0.85 9.48 -35.36
CA LYS A 134 -1.01 10.18 -36.64
C LYS A 134 -1.04 11.68 -36.42
N ASP A 135 -0.28 12.41 -37.24
CA ASP A 135 -0.35 13.87 -37.27
C ASP A 135 -1.69 14.35 -37.83
N LEU A 136 -2.02 15.64 -37.65
CA LEU A 136 -3.22 16.29 -38.21
C LEU A 136 -3.35 16.15 -39.75
N LEU A 137 -2.27 15.81 -40.44
CA LEU A 137 -2.20 15.56 -41.88
C LEU A 137 -2.35 14.07 -42.26
N GLY A 138 -2.56 13.18 -41.29
CA GLY A 138 -2.70 11.73 -41.49
C GLY A 138 -1.38 10.96 -41.64
N ASN A 139 -0.23 11.62 -41.45
CA ASN A 139 1.07 10.95 -41.51
C ASN A 139 1.30 10.14 -40.24
N VAL A 140 1.68 8.87 -40.38
CA VAL A 140 1.96 7.96 -39.27
C VAL A 140 3.37 8.22 -38.74
N GLY A 141 3.48 8.52 -37.44
CA GLY A 141 4.76 8.68 -36.76
C GLY A 141 5.50 7.36 -36.51
N ASP A 142 6.59 7.42 -35.75
CA ASP A 142 7.36 6.22 -35.39
C ASP A 142 6.53 5.28 -34.50
N MET A 143 6.56 3.99 -34.80
CA MET A 143 5.92 2.96 -33.98
C MET A 143 6.64 2.78 -32.65
N ARG A 144 6.10 3.33 -31.56
CA ARG A 144 6.74 3.32 -30.23
C ARG A 144 6.21 2.22 -29.34
N LEU A 145 7.11 1.52 -28.64
CA LEU A 145 6.75 0.49 -27.69
C LEU A 145 6.09 1.10 -26.44
N GLN A 146 4.82 0.84 -26.23
CA GLN A 146 4.07 1.40 -25.10
C GLN A 146 4.06 0.47 -23.90
N GLY A 147 3.96 -0.85 -24.11
CA GLY A 147 3.97 -1.81 -23.02
C GLY A 147 3.41 -3.18 -23.37
N PHE A 148 2.77 -3.85 -22.41
CA PHE A 148 2.10 -5.12 -22.63
C PHE A 148 0.85 -5.31 -21.75
N VAL A 149 -0.04 -6.20 -22.18
CA VAL A 149 -1.21 -6.66 -21.42
C VAL A 149 -1.05 -8.15 -21.09
N ALA A 150 -1.13 -8.50 -19.81
CA ALA A 150 -1.02 -9.88 -19.33
C ALA A 150 -2.39 -10.57 -19.35
N LEU A 151 -2.43 -11.73 -19.99
CA LEU A 151 -3.63 -12.53 -20.28
C LEU A 151 -3.39 -13.97 -19.84
N ALA A 152 -4.40 -14.66 -19.33
CA ALA A 152 -4.33 -16.11 -19.15
C ALA A 152 -5.69 -16.79 -19.37
N PRO A 153 -5.70 -18.05 -19.84
CA PRO A 153 -6.92 -18.82 -19.95
C PRO A 153 -7.40 -19.26 -18.55
N VAL A 154 -8.69 -19.08 -18.28
CA VAL A 154 -9.37 -19.40 -17.01
C VAL A 154 -10.69 -20.11 -17.34
N SER A 155 -11.19 -20.98 -16.46
CA SER A 155 -12.53 -21.56 -16.66
C SER A 155 -13.60 -20.46 -16.65
N ALA A 156 -14.53 -20.50 -17.60
CA ALA A 156 -15.59 -19.51 -17.75
C ALA A 156 -16.44 -19.36 -16.47
N GLY A 157 -16.74 -20.48 -15.77
CA GLY A 157 -17.46 -20.43 -14.49
C GLY A 157 -16.68 -19.72 -13.38
N LYS A 158 -15.34 -19.90 -13.32
CA LYS A 158 -14.48 -19.18 -12.37
C LYS A 158 -14.36 -17.70 -12.73
N LEU A 159 -14.30 -17.37 -14.02
CA LEU A 159 -14.30 -15.99 -14.48
C LEU A 159 -15.61 -15.28 -14.12
N ALA A 160 -16.77 -15.92 -14.35
CA ALA A 160 -18.06 -15.36 -14.00
C ALA A 160 -18.21 -15.15 -12.49
N ALA A 161 -17.74 -16.10 -11.66
CA ALA A 161 -17.68 -15.93 -10.22
C ALA A 161 -16.77 -14.75 -9.82
N ASP A 162 -15.55 -14.67 -10.36
CA ASP A 162 -14.60 -13.59 -10.05
C ASP A 162 -15.10 -12.20 -10.50
N VAL A 163 -15.87 -12.11 -11.59
CA VAL A 163 -16.50 -10.85 -12.05
C VAL A 163 -17.68 -10.47 -11.15
N ASN A 164 -18.52 -11.44 -10.76
CA ASN A 164 -19.65 -11.21 -9.85
C ASN A 164 -19.20 -10.83 -8.43
N ASP A 165 -18.08 -11.40 -7.97
CA ASP A 165 -17.49 -11.11 -6.67
C ASP A 165 -16.70 -9.78 -6.66
N ASN A 166 -16.40 -9.20 -7.84
CA ASN A 166 -15.64 -7.96 -7.97
C ASN A 166 -16.28 -6.96 -8.96
N PRO A 167 -17.51 -6.47 -8.69
CA PRO A 167 -18.15 -5.48 -9.53
C PRO A 167 -17.50 -4.11 -9.30
N SER A 168 -16.66 -3.69 -10.24
CA SER A 168 -16.23 -2.30 -10.51
C SER A 168 -15.36 -1.54 -9.46
N ASP A 169 -14.44 -0.74 -10.01
CA ASP A 169 -13.65 0.35 -9.42
C ASP A 169 -12.55 0.10 -8.39
N TRP A 170 -12.57 -0.97 -7.59
CA TRP A 170 -11.67 -1.06 -6.44
C TRP A 170 -10.68 -2.23 -6.51
N VAL A 171 -9.40 -1.96 -6.26
CA VAL A 171 -8.32 -2.95 -6.13
C VAL A 171 -7.89 -3.02 -4.67
N ARG A 172 -7.95 -4.22 -4.08
CA ARG A 172 -7.43 -4.49 -2.74
C ARG A 172 -5.91 -4.65 -2.80
N VAL A 173 -5.17 -3.72 -2.19
CA VAL A 173 -3.72 -3.81 -2.01
C VAL A 173 -3.43 -4.21 -0.57
N GLU A 174 -2.79 -5.36 -0.38
CA GLU A 174 -2.32 -5.81 0.94
C GLU A 174 -1.06 -5.03 1.33
N LEU A 175 -1.26 -3.96 2.09
CA LEU A 175 -0.20 -3.03 2.45
C LEU A 175 0.40 -3.32 3.83
N TRP A 176 -0.41 -3.83 4.76
CA TRP A 176 -0.05 -3.99 6.17
C TRP A 176 0.07 -5.48 6.56
N PRO A 177 1.30 -5.98 6.73
CA PRO A 177 1.56 -7.32 7.25
C PRO A 177 0.82 -7.59 8.56
N ALA A 178 0.37 -8.84 8.76
CA ALA A 178 -0.32 -9.24 9.98
C ALA A 178 0.48 -8.92 11.26
N ALA A 179 1.81 -9.12 11.23
CA ALA A 179 2.68 -8.82 12.37
C ALA A 179 2.63 -7.34 12.80
N LEU A 180 2.57 -6.43 11.83
CA LEU A 180 2.48 -4.99 12.08
C LEU A 180 1.15 -4.61 12.74
N ARG A 181 0.05 -5.23 12.28
CA ARG A 181 -1.29 -5.02 12.86
C ARG A 181 -1.37 -5.51 14.29
N TRP A 182 -0.91 -6.73 14.54
CA TRP A 182 -0.85 -7.28 15.91
C TRP A 182 -0.05 -6.37 16.83
N GLN A 183 1.11 -5.90 16.37
CA GLN A 183 1.92 -4.99 17.15
C GLN A 183 1.22 -3.66 17.45
N HIS A 184 0.46 -3.11 16.50
CA HIS A 184 -0.31 -1.89 16.70
C HIS A 184 -1.39 -2.07 17.77
N TRP A 185 -2.21 -3.12 17.67
CA TRP A 185 -3.31 -3.37 18.61
C TRP A 185 -2.83 -3.71 20.02
N ILE A 186 -1.73 -4.47 20.15
CA ILE A 186 -1.13 -4.74 21.45
C ILE A 186 -0.57 -3.44 22.05
N ASN A 187 0.08 -2.58 21.24
CA ASN A 187 0.53 -1.27 21.70
C ASN A 187 -0.63 -0.40 22.21
N LEU A 188 -1.75 -0.34 21.48
CA LEU A 188 -2.92 0.41 21.89
C LEU A 188 -3.42 -0.06 23.26
N PHE A 189 -3.60 -1.37 23.43
CA PHE A 189 -4.05 -1.94 24.70
C PHE A 189 -3.09 -1.64 25.86
N LEU A 190 -1.77 -1.81 25.64
CA LEU A 190 -0.76 -1.54 26.66
C LEU A 190 -0.69 -0.05 27.02
N ILE A 191 -0.78 0.86 26.04
CA ILE A 191 -0.77 2.30 26.28
C ILE A 191 -1.99 2.71 27.11
N ILE A 192 -3.18 2.17 26.83
CA ILE A 192 -4.39 2.42 27.62
C ILE A 192 -4.17 1.95 29.07
N LEU A 193 -3.70 0.71 29.26
CA LEU A 193 -3.50 0.15 30.59
C LEU A 193 -2.44 0.92 31.39
N LEU A 194 -1.30 1.25 30.78
CA LEU A 194 -0.23 2.05 31.37
C LEU A 194 -0.71 3.46 31.73
N THR A 195 -1.51 4.06 30.86
CA THR A 195 -2.09 5.38 31.06
C THR A 195 -3.02 5.41 32.26
N LEU A 196 -4.01 4.51 32.30
CA LEU A 196 -5.02 4.50 33.36
C LEU A 196 -4.38 4.21 34.72
N THR A 197 -3.48 3.23 34.77
CA THR A 197 -2.75 2.89 35.99
C THR A 197 -1.75 3.98 36.39
N GLY A 198 -1.07 4.61 35.43
CA GLY A 198 -0.10 5.69 35.67
C GLY A 198 -0.75 6.96 36.19
N TYR A 199 -1.88 7.36 35.61
CA TYR A 199 -2.68 8.50 36.08
C TYR A 199 -3.17 8.26 37.51
N TYR A 200 -3.68 7.06 37.82
CA TYR A 200 -4.05 6.71 39.19
C TYR A 200 -2.87 6.75 40.18
N ILE A 201 -1.68 6.33 39.74
CA ILE A 201 -0.47 6.39 40.58
C ILE A 201 -0.09 7.85 40.90
N MET A 202 -0.32 8.76 39.96
CA MET A 202 -0.06 10.19 40.11
C MET A 202 -1.11 10.87 41.00
N ASP A 203 -2.39 10.60 40.74
CA ASP A 203 -3.52 11.16 41.47
C ASP A 203 -4.55 10.05 41.77
N PRO A 204 -4.54 9.47 42.99
CA PRO A 204 -5.44 8.40 43.37
C PRO A 204 -6.86 8.95 43.59
N PHE A 205 -7.65 9.00 42.52
CA PHE A 205 -9.00 9.58 42.50
C PHE A 205 -10.10 8.65 43.05
N PHE A 206 -9.80 7.37 43.27
CA PHE A 206 -10.71 6.41 43.92
C PHE A 206 -9.92 5.49 44.85
N GLY A 207 -10.61 4.84 45.79
CA GLY A 207 -9.97 3.98 46.77
C GLY A 207 -10.12 4.50 48.19
N GLN A 208 -9.25 4.05 49.08
CA GLN A 208 -9.41 4.21 50.51
C GLN A 208 -9.12 5.65 50.94
N GLN A 209 -10.10 6.25 51.61
CA GLN A 209 -9.95 7.56 52.23
C GLN A 209 -9.01 7.50 53.43
N PRO A 210 -8.35 8.62 53.81
CA PRO A 210 -7.52 8.66 55.01
C PRO A 210 -8.32 8.17 56.23
N GLY A 211 -7.87 7.09 56.88
CA GLY A 211 -8.49 6.54 58.09
C GLY A 211 -9.23 5.19 57.94
N GLN A 212 -9.23 4.57 56.76
CA GLN A 212 -9.70 3.19 56.58
C GLN A 212 -8.54 2.18 56.46
N ASP A 213 -8.81 0.89 56.75
CA ASP A 213 -7.84 -0.21 56.64
C ASP A 213 -7.12 -0.17 55.29
N THR A 214 -5.79 -0.06 55.33
CA THR A 214 -4.94 0.06 54.14
C THR A 214 -4.90 -1.27 53.38
N GLY A 215 -5.81 -1.44 52.43
CA GLY A 215 -5.82 -2.57 51.52
C GLY A 215 -4.65 -2.50 50.53
N TYR A 216 -4.53 -3.50 49.66
CA TYR A 216 -3.42 -3.60 48.70
C TYR A 216 -3.74 -3.03 47.30
N LEU A 217 -4.77 -2.17 47.19
CA LEU A 217 -5.24 -1.66 45.89
C LEU A 217 -4.14 -0.92 45.12
N MET A 218 -3.43 0.00 45.77
CA MET A 218 -2.30 0.72 45.16
C MET A 218 -1.17 -0.24 44.77
N GLY A 219 -0.95 -1.31 45.55
CA GLY A 219 0.01 -2.36 45.24
C GLY A 219 -0.34 -3.09 43.94
N TRP A 220 -1.60 -3.49 43.77
CA TRP A 220 -2.10 -4.12 42.55
C TRP A 220 -2.01 -3.21 41.33
N ILE A 221 -2.33 -1.92 41.48
CA ILE A 221 -2.26 -0.95 40.37
C ILE A 221 -0.81 -0.70 39.95
N ARG A 222 0.11 -0.56 40.92
CA ARG A 222 1.55 -0.45 40.63
C ARG A 222 2.09 -1.72 39.97
N PHE A 223 1.66 -2.89 40.43
CA PHE A 223 2.02 -4.16 39.81
C PHE A 223 1.56 -4.23 38.35
N ALA A 224 0.29 -3.91 38.09
CA ALA A 224 -0.27 -3.89 36.74
C ALA A 224 0.47 -2.90 35.83
N HIS A 225 0.78 -1.70 36.33
CA HIS A 225 1.54 -0.69 35.59
C HIS A 225 2.94 -1.18 35.21
N ILE A 226 3.70 -1.70 36.18
CA ILE A 226 5.06 -2.17 35.96
C ILE A 226 5.08 -3.40 35.03
N ALA A 227 4.17 -4.36 35.25
CA ALA A 227 4.05 -5.54 34.40
C ALA A 227 3.72 -5.16 32.95
N SER A 228 2.81 -4.21 32.74
CA SER A 228 2.48 -3.68 31.42
C SER A 228 3.67 -2.95 30.80
N GLY A 229 4.46 -2.25 31.60
CA GLY A 229 5.67 -1.58 31.16
C GLY A 229 6.71 -2.57 30.62
N PHE A 230 6.92 -3.69 31.33
CA PHE A 230 7.79 -4.76 30.84
C PHE A 230 7.26 -5.43 29.57
N ALA A 231 5.96 -5.70 29.49
CA ALA A 231 5.34 -6.21 28.26
C ALA A 231 5.54 -5.25 27.09
N TRP A 232 5.43 -3.95 27.34
CA TRP A 232 5.65 -2.91 26.33
C TRP A 232 7.11 -2.82 25.88
N ILE A 233 8.07 -2.98 26.79
CA ILE A 233 9.50 -3.09 26.45
C ILE A 233 9.76 -4.29 25.54
N VAL A 234 9.20 -5.47 25.84
CA VAL A 234 9.34 -6.66 24.99
C VAL A 234 8.78 -6.39 23.59
N LEU A 235 7.62 -5.73 23.50
CA LEU A 235 7.01 -5.35 22.23
C LEU A 235 7.85 -4.33 21.45
N ALA A 236 8.51 -3.40 22.15
CA ALA A 236 9.45 -2.45 21.57
C ALA A 236 10.73 -3.14 21.07
N LEU A 237 11.27 -4.11 21.81
CA LEU A 237 12.41 -4.92 21.35
C LEU A 237 12.06 -5.75 20.12
N TRP A 238 10.87 -6.34 20.10
CA TRP A 238 10.35 -7.00 18.90
C TRP A 238 10.24 -6.01 17.72
N ARG A 239 9.82 -4.76 17.97
CA ARG A 239 9.84 -3.71 16.94
C ARG A 239 11.24 -3.51 16.36
N VAL A 240 12.23 -3.30 17.22
CA VAL A 240 13.61 -3.06 16.80
C VAL A 240 14.15 -4.25 16.01
N TRP A 241 13.84 -5.48 16.43
CA TRP A 241 14.21 -6.68 15.69
C TRP A 241 13.58 -6.73 14.29
N LEU A 242 12.28 -6.42 14.16
CA LEU A 242 11.62 -6.33 12.86
C LEU A 242 12.23 -5.24 11.98
N LEU A 243 12.65 -4.11 12.56
CA LEU A 243 13.29 -3.00 11.85
C LEU A 243 14.63 -3.39 11.22
N CYS A 244 15.34 -4.35 11.83
CA CYS A 244 16.64 -4.84 11.35
C CYS A 244 16.53 -6.03 10.39
N VAL A 245 15.55 -6.92 10.59
CA VAL A 245 15.49 -8.22 9.89
C VAL A 245 14.50 -8.23 8.71
N SER A 246 13.47 -7.37 8.72
CA SER A 246 12.41 -7.45 7.72
C SER A 246 12.85 -6.96 6.34
N LYS A 247 12.57 -7.77 5.30
CA LYS A 247 12.79 -7.41 3.89
C LYS A 247 11.70 -6.49 3.31
N GLN A 248 10.63 -6.21 4.07
CA GLN A 248 9.49 -5.40 3.60
C GLN A 248 9.76 -3.91 3.79
N ARG A 249 9.50 -3.10 2.76
CA ARG A 249 9.81 -1.65 2.69
C ARG A 249 9.24 -0.87 3.89
N GLN A 250 8.07 -1.26 4.37
CA GLN A 250 7.34 -0.65 5.48
C GLN A 250 7.99 -0.88 6.85
N ASN A 251 8.80 -1.93 6.98
CA ASN A 251 9.51 -2.31 8.21
C ASN A 251 10.99 -1.92 8.18
N GLN A 252 11.48 -1.19 7.18
CA GLN A 252 12.89 -0.81 7.14
C GLN A 252 13.13 0.51 7.88
N TRP A 253 14.34 0.68 8.42
CA TRP A 253 14.81 1.94 9.02
C TRP A 253 14.60 3.17 8.13
N ARG A 254 14.68 3.00 6.79
CA ARG A 254 14.42 4.07 5.81
C ARG A 254 12.97 4.56 5.77
N SER A 255 12.03 3.80 6.34
CA SER A 255 10.61 4.18 6.49
C SER A 255 10.39 5.22 7.60
N LEU A 256 11.34 5.37 8.52
CA LEU A 256 11.23 6.27 9.67
C LEU A 256 11.78 7.68 9.40
N TRP A 257 12.57 7.88 8.33
CA TRP A 257 13.16 9.17 8.02
C TRP A 257 12.66 9.71 6.68
N PRO A 258 11.75 10.70 6.66
CA PRO A 258 11.11 11.17 5.43
C PRO A 258 11.94 12.16 4.59
N ILE A 259 13.04 12.69 5.12
CA ILE A 259 13.75 13.82 4.49
C ILE A 259 14.99 13.29 3.77
N TYR A 260 14.84 12.95 2.49
CA TYR A 260 15.96 12.60 1.60
C TYR A 260 16.20 13.67 0.52
N SER A 261 15.20 14.49 0.19
CA SER A 261 15.29 15.59 -0.81
C SER A 261 14.61 16.89 -0.35
N LYS A 262 14.96 18.01 -0.99
CA LYS A 262 14.30 19.33 -0.79
C LYS A 262 12.83 19.32 -1.24
N GLU A 263 12.47 18.46 -2.19
CA GLU A 263 11.09 18.27 -2.64
C GLU A 263 10.22 17.61 -1.57
N ASP A 264 10.77 16.67 -0.79
CA ASP A 264 10.04 16.00 0.30
C ASP A 264 9.61 17.00 1.39
N ALA A 265 10.51 17.93 1.75
CA ALA A 265 10.21 19.00 2.70
C ALA A 265 9.10 19.94 2.20
N LYS A 266 9.08 20.24 0.89
CA LYS A 266 8.02 21.05 0.26
C LYS A 266 6.68 20.32 0.27
N ASN A 267 6.67 19.01 0.04
CA ASN A 267 5.47 18.18 0.08
C ASN A 267 4.91 17.98 1.51
N ILE A 268 5.78 17.92 2.52
CA ILE A 268 5.40 17.93 3.94
C ILE A 268 4.69 19.24 4.29
N LEU A 269 5.26 20.37 3.89
CA LEU A 269 4.68 21.69 4.17
C LEU A 269 3.33 21.88 3.46
N ARG A 270 3.21 21.45 2.20
CA ARG A 270 1.95 21.46 1.45
C ARG A 270 0.86 20.63 2.13
N THR A 271 1.21 19.45 2.63
CA THR A 271 0.26 18.62 3.38
C THR A 271 -0.16 19.29 4.69
N ALA A 272 0.79 19.84 5.45
CA ALA A 272 0.49 20.55 6.69
C ALA A 272 -0.45 21.74 6.45
N GLN A 273 -0.20 22.53 5.39
CA GLN A 273 -1.06 23.62 4.97
C GLN A 273 -2.45 23.14 4.54
N HIS A 274 -2.55 22.01 3.85
CA HIS A 274 -3.84 21.41 3.51
C HIS A 274 -4.62 20.97 4.76
N TYR A 275 -3.97 20.34 5.74
CA TYR A 275 -4.62 19.97 7.02
C TYR A 275 -5.01 21.19 7.87
N LEU A 276 -4.29 22.30 7.76
CA LEU A 276 -4.63 23.57 8.39
C LEU A 276 -5.64 24.41 7.58
N PHE A 277 -6.18 23.87 6.48
CA PHE A 277 -7.10 24.57 5.56
C PHE A 277 -6.51 25.84 4.91
N LEU A 278 -5.18 25.96 4.86
CA LEU A 278 -4.45 27.11 4.30
C LEU A 278 -4.11 26.94 2.81
N GLY A 279 -4.21 25.72 2.25
CA GLY A 279 -3.82 25.42 0.87
C GLY A 279 -5.01 25.07 -0.05
N LYS A 280 -5.00 25.63 -1.28
CA LYS A 280 -6.00 25.36 -2.34
C LYS A 280 -5.67 24.14 -3.24
N GLU A 281 -4.46 23.58 -3.14
CA GLU A 281 -4.00 22.46 -3.98
C GLU A 281 -4.33 21.10 -3.33
N GLU A 282 -4.73 20.12 -4.14
CA GLU A 282 -4.95 18.73 -3.70
C GLU A 282 -3.62 18.09 -3.26
N PRO A 283 -3.58 17.42 -2.10
CA PRO A 283 -2.36 16.78 -1.61
C PRO A 283 -1.97 15.60 -2.51
N PRO A 284 -0.65 15.34 -2.71
CA PRO A 284 -0.20 14.19 -3.47
C PRO A 284 -0.66 12.88 -2.80
N LEU A 285 -1.13 11.93 -3.61
CA LEU A 285 -1.60 10.63 -3.14
C LEU A 285 -0.43 9.79 -2.61
N TYR A 286 -0.38 9.53 -1.29
CA TYR A 286 0.61 8.64 -0.68
C TYR A 286 -0.05 7.31 -0.29
N ILE A 287 0.46 6.18 -0.81
CA ILE A 287 0.03 4.82 -0.40
C ILE A 287 0.48 4.51 1.03
N GLY A 288 1.69 4.92 1.41
CA GLY A 288 2.35 4.47 2.64
C GLY A 288 2.08 5.39 3.82
N HIS A 289 2.87 6.46 3.91
CA HIS A 289 2.70 7.48 4.93
C HIS A 289 3.11 8.82 4.36
N ASN A 290 2.30 9.84 4.59
CA ASN A 290 2.67 11.21 4.29
C ASN A 290 3.95 11.59 5.06
N GLY A 291 4.81 12.44 4.51
CA GLY A 291 6.01 12.90 5.22
C GLY A 291 5.73 13.53 6.59
N LEU A 292 4.57 14.19 6.76
CA LEU A 292 4.12 14.70 8.07
C LEU A 292 3.79 13.56 9.05
N GLN A 293 3.18 12.48 8.55
CA GLN A 293 2.90 11.28 9.34
C GLN A 293 4.22 10.59 9.75
N GLN A 294 5.20 10.49 8.84
CA GLN A 294 6.51 9.91 9.15
C GLN A 294 7.27 10.70 10.23
N ILE A 295 7.26 12.04 10.20
CA ILE A 295 7.84 12.87 11.27
C ILE A 295 7.11 12.61 12.59
N SER A 296 5.78 12.58 12.57
CA SER A 296 4.96 12.33 13.76
C SER A 296 5.26 10.95 14.37
N TYR A 297 5.48 9.92 13.53
CA TYR A 297 5.86 8.59 14.01
C TYR A 297 7.27 8.55 14.61
N SER A 298 8.23 9.23 14.01
CA SER A 298 9.57 9.33 14.60
C SER A 298 9.57 10.09 15.93
N GLY A 299 8.75 11.15 16.02
CA GLY A 299 8.51 11.87 17.27
C GLY A 299 7.89 10.98 18.35
N ILE A 300 6.81 10.25 18.05
CA ILE A 300 6.16 9.38 19.04
C ILE A 300 7.06 8.21 19.45
N TYR A 301 7.86 7.63 18.53
CA TYR A 301 8.84 6.61 18.90
C TYR A 301 9.91 7.16 19.86
N GLY A 302 10.40 8.37 19.63
CA GLY A 302 11.30 9.06 20.56
C GLY A 302 10.68 9.26 21.94
N LEU A 303 9.43 9.74 21.99
CA LEU A 303 8.69 9.90 23.25
C LEU A 303 8.49 8.56 23.98
N CYS A 304 8.16 7.49 23.25
CA CYS A 304 8.01 6.16 23.82
C CYS A 304 9.32 5.64 24.44
N ILE A 305 10.47 5.87 23.78
CA ILE A 305 11.78 5.51 24.32
C ILE A 305 12.06 6.30 25.61
N LEU A 306 11.80 7.60 25.61
CA LEU A 306 11.95 8.44 26.81
C LEU A 306 11.02 7.98 27.95
N GLN A 307 9.81 7.53 27.62
CA GLN A 307 8.87 6.98 28.60
C GLN A 307 9.39 5.67 29.21
N ILE A 308 9.99 4.79 28.39
CA ILE A 308 10.63 3.56 28.86
C ILE A 308 11.82 3.89 29.76
N ILE A 309 12.71 4.80 29.34
CA ILE A 309 13.91 5.18 30.11
C ILE A 309 13.52 5.78 31.46
N SER A 310 12.60 6.75 31.47
CA SER A 310 12.14 7.39 32.72
C SER A 310 11.42 6.41 33.64
N GLY A 311 10.58 5.52 33.10
CA GLY A 311 9.89 4.48 33.88
C GLY A 311 10.86 3.46 34.49
N MET A 312 11.84 3.01 33.71
CA MET A 312 12.90 2.09 34.17
C MET A 312 13.79 2.73 35.23
N ALA A 313 14.12 4.01 35.08
CA ALA A 313 14.91 4.75 36.08
C ALA A 313 14.16 4.87 37.42
N LEU A 314 12.85 5.13 37.39
CA LEU A 314 12.01 5.15 38.60
C LEU A 314 11.86 3.76 39.22
N TYR A 315 11.80 2.70 38.41
CA TYR A 315 11.76 1.32 38.89
C TYR A 315 13.09 0.88 39.55
N ALA A 316 14.22 1.34 39.02
CA ALA A 316 15.56 1.04 39.53
C ALA A 316 15.80 1.56 40.96
N LEU A 317 15.06 2.59 41.41
CA LEU A 317 15.19 3.15 42.75
C LEU A 317 14.94 2.14 43.88
N ALA A 318 14.12 1.12 43.64
CA ALA A 318 13.80 0.09 44.61
C ALA A 318 14.71 -1.15 44.52
N LYS A 319 15.75 -1.10 43.67
CA LYS A 319 16.65 -2.23 43.39
C LYS A 319 17.99 -2.08 44.11
N PRO A 320 18.67 -3.20 44.42
CA PRO A 320 20.01 -3.16 44.99
C PRO A 320 21.00 -2.52 44.02
N ALA A 321 22.01 -1.85 44.56
CA ALA A 321 23.08 -1.23 43.79
C ALA A 321 23.89 -2.31 43.04
N THR A 322 23.71 -2.35 41.73
CA THR A 322 24.47 -3.20 40.81
C THR A 322 24.83 -2.36 39.59
N TRP A 323 25.95 -2.69 38.94
CA TRP A 323 26.48 -1.90 37.82
C TRP A 323 25.44 -1.58 36.72
N TYR A 324 24.50 -2.49 36.47
CA TYR A 324 23.46 -2.31 35.46
C TYR A 324 22.28 -1.47 35.97
N TRP A 325 21.88 -1.61 37.25
CA TRP A 325 20.84 -0.74 37.83
C TRP A 325 21.34 0.70 38.01
N ASP A 326 22.63 0.87 38.28
CA ASP A 326 23.27 2.19 38.39
C ASP A 326 23.21 2.95 37.05
N ILE A 327 23.46 2.26 35.92
CA ILE A 327 23.30 2.85 34.58
C ILE A 327 21.85 3.26 34.31
N VAL A 328 20.90 2.38 34.65
CA VAL A 328 19.46 2.65 34.44
C VAL A 328 18.98 3.80 35.33
N ARG A 329 19.60 4.01 36.49
CA ARG A 329 19.26 5.07 37.44
C ARG A 329 19.81 6.45 37.07
N LEU A 330 20.80 6.53 36.17
CA LEU A 330 21.43 7.79 35.74
C LEU A 330 20.48 8.98 35.50
N PRO A 331 19.31 8.82 34.83
CA PRO A 331 18.38 9.94 34.66
C PRO A 331 17.91 10.54 35.99
N VAL A 332 17.69 9.69 37.01
CA VAL A 332 17.28 10.15 38.34
C VAL A 332 18.44 10.79 39.08
N ASP A 333 19.67 10.30 38.91
CA ASP A 333 20.83 10.87 39.58
C ASP A 333 21.21 12.24 38.99
N TRP A 334 20.95 12.48 37.70
CA TRP A 334 21.22 13.77 37.04
C TRP A 334 20.14 14.82 37.28
N PHE A 335 18.87 14.43 37.18
CA PHE A 335 17.75 15.38 37.21
C PHE A 335 17.01 15.38 38.55
N GLY A 336 17.15 14.34 39.37
CA GLY A 336 16.41 14.17 40.61
C GLY A 336 15.05 13.49 40.42
N VAL A 337 14.59 12.79 41.47
CA VAL A 337 13.34 12.02 41.47
C VAL A 337 12.11 12.85 41.07
N PRO A 338 11.89 14.09 41.59
CA PRO A 338 10.69 14.86 41.27
C PRO A 338 10.60 15.22 39.79
N TRP A 339 11.72 15.61 39.18
CA TRP A 339 11.77 16.02 37.79
C TRP A 339 11.59 14.85 36.82
N VAL A 340 12.14 13.68 37.15
CA VAL A 340 11.90 12.46 36.34
C VAL A 340 10.44 12.03 36.41
N ARG A 341 9.79 12.11 37.59
CA ARG A 341 8.35 11.84 37.71
C ARG A 341 7.52 12.83 36.90
N LEU A 342 7.84 14.12 36.98
CA LEU A 342 7.16 15.16 36.20
C LEU A 342 7.32 14.90 34.70
N GLY A 343 8.54 14.62 34.24
CA GLY A 343 8.82 14.31 32.83
C GLY A 343 8.04 13.07 32.35
N HIS A 344 8.01 12.00 33.15
CA HIS A 344 7.27 10.78 32.83
C HIS A 344 5.75 11.02 32.72
N ALA A 345 5.19 11.82 33.63
CA ALA A 345 3.78 12.21 33.57
C ALA A 345 3.48 13.15 32.39
N LEU A 346 4.36 14.12 32.12
CA LEU A 346 4.21 15.05 31.01
C LEU A 346 4.21 14.32 29.66
N ILE A 347 5.12 13.37 29.47
CA ILE A 347 5.16 12.55 28.25
C ILE A 347 3.86 11.75 28.08
N MET A 348 3.29 11.19 29.16
CA MET A 348 1.98 10.53 29.12
C MET A 348 0.90 11.45 28.56
N PHE A 349 0.83 12.72 29.02
CA PHE A 349 -0.14 13.68 28.49
C PHE A 349 0.12 14.06 27.03
N ILE A 350 1.38 14.18 26.61
CA ILE A 350 1.71 14.40 25.19
C ILE A 350 1.24 13.22 24.34
N ILE A 351 1.40 11.99 24.83
CA ILE A 351 0.89 10.78 24.16
C ILE A 351 -0.64 10.84 24.05
N TRP A 352 -1.37 11.37 25.04
CA TRP A 352 -2.83 11.53 24.94
C TRP A 352 -3.23 12.45 23.80
N VAL A 353 -2.59 13.63 23.73
CA VAL A 353 -2.84 14.60 22.65
C VAL A 353 -2.56 13.95 21.30
N PHE A 354 -1.47 13.20 21.17
CA PHE A 354 -1.15 12.44 19.96
C PHE A 354 -2.24 11.41 19.61
N VAL A 355 -2.71 10.60 20.58
CA VAL A 355 -3.75 9.59 20.34
C VAL A 355 -5.04 10.23 19.86
N VAL A 356 -5.48 11.33 20.47
CA VAL A 356 -6.69 12.06 20.06
C VAL A 356 -6.56 12.57 18.63
N ILE A 357 -5.45 13.24 18.31
CA ILE A 357 -5.18 13.75 16.95
C ILE A 357 -5.09 12.59 15.95
N HIS A 358 -4.40 11.50 16.31
CA HIS A 358 -4.24 10.33 15.45
C HIS A 358 -5.58 9.69 15.09
N VAL A 359 -6.44 9.46 16.08
CA VAL A 359 -7.79 8.91 15.87
C VAL A 359 -8.63 9.83 15.00
N TYR A 360 -8.61 11.14 15.27
CA TYR A 360 -9.32 12.13 14.44
C TYR A 360 -8.86 12.10 12.98
N LEU A 361 -7.54 12.11 12.74
CA LEU A 361 -6.98 12.10 11.39
C LEU A 361 -7.34 10.81 10.63
N VAL A 362 -7.33 9.66 11.31
CA VAL A 362 -7.74 8.38 10.69
C VAL A 362 -9.22 8.38 10.33
N ILE A 363 -10.10 8.83 11.23
CA ILE A 363 -11.54 8.91 10.96
C ILE A 363 -11.84 9.92 9.83
N ARG A 364 -11.18 11.08 9.85
CA ARG A 364 -11.30 12.09 8.79
C ARG A 364 -10.85 11.53 7.45
N ALA A 365 -9.70 10.85 7.38
CA ALA A 365 -9.19 10.28 6.15
C ALA A 365 -10.15 9.21 5.58
N ASP A 366 -10.70 8.35 6.44
CA ASP A 366 -11.69 7.34 6.05
C ASP A 366 -12.99 7.99 5.53
N SER A 367 -13.44 9.08 6.16
CA SER A 367 -14.68 9.78 5.80
C SER A 367 -14.56 10.67 4.56
N VAL A 368 -13.42 11.35 4.37
CA VAL A 368 -13.22 12.36 3.31
C VAL A 368 -12.58 11.77 2.06
N GLU A 369 -11.57 10.92 2.23
CA GLU A 369 -10.72 10.49 1.11
C GLU A 369 -11.10 9.10 0.57
N LYS A 370 -12.11 8.44 1.17
CA LYS A 370 -12.55 7.05 0.86
C LYS A 370 -11.41 6.02 0.87
N TYR A 371 -10.23 6.37 1.39
CA TYR A 371 -9.13 5.46 1.64
C TYR A 371 -9.33 4.83 2.99
N SER A 372 -9.57 3.52 3.01
CA SER A 372 -9.90 2.88 4.27
C SER A 372 -8.66 2.56 5.11
N GLY A 373 -8.05 3.58 5.71
CA GLY A 373 -6.91 3.46 6.62
C GLY A 373 -7.25 2.62 7.86
N LEU A 374 -8.48 2.75 8.36
CA LEU A 374 -8.98 1.97 9.49
C LEU A 374 -9.24 0.50 9.08
N SER A 375 -9.89 0.25 7.92
CA SER A 375 -10.01 -1.12 7.39
C SER A 375 -8.65 -1.73 7.04
N ALA A 376 -7.66 -0.93 6.62
CA ALA A 376 -6.33 -1.42 6.32
C ALA A 376 -5.59 -1.89 7.59
N MET A 377 -5.79 -1.24 8.75
CA MET A 377 -5.25 -1.69 10.04
C MET A 377 -6.01 -2.88 10.65
N LEU A 378 -7.29 -3.06 10.32
CA LEU A 378 -8.09 -4.21 10.77
C LEU A 378 -7.89 -5.43 9.87
N ASN A 379 -8.04 -5.29 8.56
CA ASN A 379 -8.07 -6.37 7.57
C ASN A 379 -6.78 -6.53 6.76
N GLY A 380 -5.79 -5.64 6.94
CA GLY A 380 -4.48 -5.71 6.26
C GLY A 380 -4.47 -5.25 4.80
N GLY A 381 -5.64 -4.98 4.22
CA GLY A 381 -5.81 -4.54 2.83
C GLY A 381 -6.46 -3.17 2.74
N LEU A 382 -5.90 -2.31 1.88
CA LEU A 382 -6.46 -1.02 1.50
C LEU A 382 -7.21 -1.20 0.17
N TRP A 383 -8.42 -0.66 0.09
CA TRP A 383 -9.14 -0.57 -1.18
C TRP A 383 -8.77 0.74 -1.86
N LEU A 384 -8.22 0.65 -3.07
CA LEU A 384 -7.84 1.81 -3.87
C LEU A 384 -8.62 1.81 -5.18
N HIS A 385 -9.08 2.99 -5.61
CA HIS A 385 -9.68 3.16 -6.92
C HIS A 385 -8.68 2.80 -8.03
N ARG A 386 -9.11 2.03 -9.03
CA ARG A 386 -8.35 1.78 -10.27
C ARG A 386 -8.03 3.12 -10.93
N GLY A 387 -6.76 3.37 -11.26
CA GLY A 387 -6.26 4.62 -11.82
C GLY A 387 -5.58 5.59 -10.83
N GLY A 388 -5.60 5.30 -9.52
CA GLY A 388 -4.84 6.08 -8.54
C GLY A 388 -3.34 6.07 -8.83
N ASN A 389 -2.70 7.24 -8.80
CA ASN A 389 -1.26 7.40 -9.03
C ASN A 389 -0.50 7.75 -7.72
N PRO A 390 -0.29 6.76 -6.84
CA PRO A 390 0.35 6.99 -5.57
C PRO A 390 1.86 7.17 -5.72
N VAL A 391 2.40 8.21 -5.10
CA VAL A 391 3.83 8.59 -5.14
C VAL A 391 4.74 7.48 -4.60
N ASP A 392 4.21 6.59 -3.76
CA ASP A 392 4.94 5.60 -2.97
C ASP A 392 4.74 4.13 -3.39
N GLY A 393 4.04 3.87 -4.49
CA GLY A 393 3.80 2.51 -4.98
C GLY A 393 3.59 2.44 -6.49
N PRO A 394 3.52 1.23 -7.06
CA PRO A 394 3.22 1.07 -8.48
C PRO A 394 1.81 1.60 -8.78
N ARG A 395 1.63 2.25 -9.93
CA ARG A 395 0.32 2.69 -10.45
C ARG A 395 -0.67 1.53 -10.40
N ILE A 396 -1.83 1.79 -9.80
CA ILE A 396 -2.88 0.78 -9.65
C ILE A 396 -3.77 0.85 -10.87
N GLY A 397 -3.75 -0.21 -11.67
CA GLY A 397 -4.55 -0.37 -12.89
C GLY A 397 -5.87 -1.08 -12.64
#